data_AF-A0A1H2CV15-F1
#
_entry.id   AF-A0A1H2CV15-F1
#
_cell.length_a   1.000
_cell.length_b   1.000
_cell.length_c   1.000
_cell.angle_alpha   90.00
_cell.angle_beta   90.00
_cell.angle_gamma   90.00
#
_symmetry.space_group_name_H-M   'P 1'
#
loop_
_entity.id
_entity.type
_entity.pdbx_description
1 polymer ?
#
loop_
_entity_poly.entity_id
_entity_poly.type
_entity_poly.pdbx_seq_one_letter_code
_entity_poly.pdbx_strand_id
1 'polypeptide(L)'
;MNLLRELDDLDREQPGRPFTLRIADRVLALRAAQALSWRDLVDGLHSLVGFVTWISPDDTVGEVLGGLALWQMQAVVRAYRQHYGLPASPQQDQRLLMLLGTPAYRRAIEWDLRALHGLDLGAEWRERRWRRLLDFIDGLPSHSHFAEALAADEDLAEAIIDADDGTPKRPVRRLSEYSAEVELLTVLTDRVAELIQVTVASRGGKPRKVTPMPRPASAVEKVRGRRQRRRHEWTVARVYGRIGPDAPPPPHS
;
A
#
# COMPACT_ATOMS: atom_id res chain seq x y z
N MET A 1 -5.44 17.22 10.15
CA MET A 1 -5.93 17.52 8.78
C MET A 1 -6.86 16.38 8.36
N ASN A 2 -8.03 16.68 7.80
CA ASN A 2 -9.06 15.67 7.51
C ASN A 2 -8.77 14.99 6.16
N LEU A 3 -8.37 13.70 6.18
CA LEU A 3 -8.08 12.86 4.99
C LEU A 3 -9.15 13.00 3.89
N LEU A 4 -10.40 13.17 4.32
CA LEU A 4 -11.57 13.24 3.46
C LEU A 4 -11.61 14.49 2.55
N ARG A 5 -11.05 15.62 3.00
CA ARG A 5 -11.08 16.88 2.22
C ARG A 5 -10.11 16.85 1.04
N GLU A 6 -9.01 16.12 1.16
CA GLU A 6 -7.96 16.10 0.14
C GLU A 6 -8.34 15.27 -1.09
N LEU A 7 -9.12 14.20 -0.89
CA LEU A 7 -9.64 13.39 -1.99
C LEU A 7 -10.76 14.11 -2.75
N ASP A 8 -11.58 14.90 -2.06
CA ASP A 8 -12.63 15.72 -2.70
C ASP A 8 -12.05 16.72 -3.71
N ASP A 9 -10.85 17.26 -3.44
CA ASP A 9 -10.18 18.18 -4.35
C ASP A 9 -9.74 17.50 -5.66
N LEU A 10 -9.40 16.21 -5.61
CA LEU A 10 -9.09 15.43 -6.81
C LEU A 10 -10.34 15.14 -7.63
N ASP A 11 -11.55 15.21 -7.06
CA ASP A 11 -12.75 14.58 -7.61
C ASP A 11 -13.64 15.49 -8.49
N ARG A 12 -13.29 16.75 -8.69
CA ARG A 12 -14.17 17.71 -9.39
C ARG A 12 -14.46 17.28 -10.86
N GLU A 13 -15.74 17.28 -11.20
CA GLU A 13 -16.48 16.38 -12.12
C GLU A 13 -16.07 16.32 -13.61
N GLN A 14 -16.31 15.14 -14.22
CA GLN A 14 -16.54 14.93 -15.66
C GLN A 14 -17.60 13.82 -15.88
N PRO A 15 -18.57 13.97 -16.80
CA PRO A 15 -19.54 12.91 -17.07
C PRO A 15 -18.93 11.77 -17.90
N GLY A 16 -19.16 10.53 -17.46
CA GLY A 16 -18.72 9.29 -18.12
C GLY A 16 -19.82 8.59 -18.92
N ARG A 17 -19.45 7.53 -19.66
CA ARG A 17 -20.41 6.66 -20.36
C ARG A 17 -21.16 5.77 -19.36
N PRO A 18 -22.48 5.55 -19.51
CA PRO A 18 -23.25 4.68 -18.64
C PRO A 18 -22.93 3.20 -18.89
N PHE A 19 -23.11 2.38 -17.85
CA PHE A 19 -22.90 0.93 -17.91
C PHE A 19 -24.25 0.25 -18.12
N THR A 20 -24.41 -0.45 -19.24
CA THR A 20 -25.68 -1.09 -19.61
C THR A 20 -25.65 -2.59 -19.34
N LEU A 21 -26.69 -3.10 -18.68
CA LEU A 21 -26.90 -4.52 -18.41
C LEU A 21 -28.19 -4.98 -19.10
N ARG A 22 -28.21 -6.23 -19.59
CA ARG A 22 -29.44 -6.86 -20.06
C ARG A 22 -29.87 -7.93 -19.07
N ILE A 23 -31.05 -7.77 -18.47
CA ILE A 23 -31.63 -8.72 -17.51
C ILE A 23 -33.03 -9.08 -18.03
N ALA A 24 -33.23 -10.36 -18.37
CA ALA A 24 -34.37 -10.83 -19.15
C ALA A 24 -34.55 -9.99 -20.44
N ASP A 25 -35.72 -9.37 -20.63
CA ASP A 25 -36.03 -8.54 -21.80
C ASP A 25 -35.83 -7.04 -21.56
N ARG A 26 -35.19 -6.66 -20.45
CA ARG A 26 -34.94 -5.25 -20.09
C ARG A 26 -33.46 -4.90 -20.25
N VAL A 27 -33.21 -3.71 -20.79
CA VAL A 27 -31.88 -3.07 -20.77
C VAL A 27 -31.88 -2.01 -19.68
N LEU A 28 -31.02 -2.18 -18.68
CA LEU A 28 -30.86 -1.27 -17.56
C LEU A 28 -29.59 -0.46 -17.77
N ALA A 29 -29.67 0.86 -17.71
CA ALA A 29 -28.51 1.73 -17.69
C ALA A 29 -28.20 2.12 -16.24
N LEU A 30 -27.04 1.75 -15.73
CA LEU A 30 -26.55 2.18 -14.43
C LEU A 30 -25.84 3.53 -14.55
N ARG A 31 -25.82 4.32 -13.46
CA ARG A 31 -25.06 5.57 -13.40
C ARG A 31 -23.59 5.30 -13.72
N ALA A 32 -22.95 6.26 -14.36
CA ALA A 32 -21.52 6.18 -14.61
C ALA A 32 -20.72 6.34 -13.32
N ALA A 33 -19.62 5.61 -13.15
CA ALA A 33 -18.78 5.75 -11.96
C ALA A 33 -18.19 7.16 -11.82
N GLN A 34 -17.98 7.86 -12.94
CA GLN A 34 -17.53 9.25 -12.98
C GLN A 34 -18.63 10.25 -12.62
N ALA A 35 -19.90 9.85 -12.68
CA ALA A 35 -21.04 10.70 -12.31
C ALA A 35 -21.35 10.65 -10.80
N LEU A 36 -20.65 9.81 -10.04
CA LEU A 36 -20.77 9.69 -8.60
C LEU A 36 -19.55 10.32 -7.94
N SER A 37 -19.75 10.93 -6.77
CA SER A 37 -18.63 11.28 -5.91
C SER A 37 -17.85 10.03 -5.55
N TRP A 38 -16.54 10.16 -5.31
CA TRP A 38 -15.71 9.02 -4.93
C TRP A 38 -16.23 8.32 -3.65
N ARG A 39 -16.87 9.08 -2.75
CA ARG A 39 -17.46 8.54 -1.51
C ARG A 39 -18.68 7.69 -1.80
N ASP A 40 -19.65 8.23 -2.52
CA ASP A 40 -20.87 7.51 -2.87
C ASP A 40 -20.55 6.26 -3.70
N LEU A 41 -19.54 6.36 -4.55
CA LEU A 41 -19.03 5.22 -5.31
C LEU A 41 -18.45 4.14 -4.38
N VAL A 42 -17.57 4.49 -3.44
CA VAL A 42 -16.96 3.52 -2.53
C VAL A 42 -18.01 2.90 -1.60
N ASP A 43 -18.88 3.72 -1.01
CA ASP A 43 -19.98 3.27 -0.16
C ASP A 43 -20.92 2.33 -0.94
N GLY A 44 -21.22 2.70 -2.20
CA GLY A 44 -22.00 1.87 -3.11
C GLY A 44 -21.33 0.55 -3.47
N LEU A 45 -20.00 0.51 -3.54
CA LEU A 45 -19.27 -0.71 -3.89
C LEU A 45 -18.99 -1.63 -2.70
N HIS A 46 -19.12 -1.14 -1.47
CA HIS A 46 -18.86 -1.90 -0.23
C HIS A 46 -20.13 -2.52 0.36
N SER A 47 -21.31 -2.05 -0.05
CA SER A 47 -22.61 -2.58 0.36
C SER A 47 -23.52 -2.81 -0.83
N LEU A 48 -24.21 -3.94 -0.91
CA LEU A 48 -25.17 -4.19 -1.98
C LEU A 48 -26.37 -3.25 -1.93
N VAL A 49 -26.81 -2.89 -0.72
CA VAL A 49 -27.85 -1.87 -0.54
C VAL A 49 -27.34 -0.54 -1.04
N GLY A 50 -26.10 -0.17 -0.67
CA GLY A 50 -25.45 1.04 -1.18
C GLY A 50 -25.35 1.03 -2.71
N PHE A 51 -25.00 -0.11 -3.32
CA PHE A 51 -24.90 -0.26 -4.77
C PHE A 51 -26.22 0.08 -5.43
N VAL A 52 -27.32 -0.51 -4.94
CA VAL A 52 -28.66 -0.22 -5.45
C VAL A 52 -29.02 1.24 -5.25
N THR A 53 -28.78 1.81 -4.07
CA THR A 53 -29.12 3.20 -3.74
C THR A 53 -28.38 4.22 -4.59
N TRP A 54 -27.06 4.05 -4.76
CA TRP A 54 -26.20 5.08 -5.35
C TRP A 54 -26.02 4.93 -6.87
N ILE A 55 -26.02 3.70 -7.38
CA ILE A 55 -25.70 3.41 -8.78
C ILE A 55 -26.96 3.27 -9.65
N SER A 56 -28.12 3.01 -9.05
CA SER A 56 -29.40 3.04 -9.78
C SER A 56 -29.79 4.49 -10.09
N PRO A 57 -30.08 4.84 -11.36
CA PRO A 57 -30.49 6.18 -11.71
C PRO A 57 -31.89 6.54 -11.17
N ASP A 58 -32.77 5.54 -11.06
CA ASP A 58 -34.18 5.65 -10.67
C ASP A 58 -34.65 4.41 -9.89
N ASP A 59 -35.85 4.49 -9.34
CA ASP A 59 -36.48 3.43 -8.54
C ASP A 59 -36.74 2.16 -9.37
N THR A 60 -36.98 2.27 -10.68
CA THR A 60 -37.26 1.10 -11.53
C THR A 60 -36.03 0.22 -11.68
N VAL A 61 -34.86 0.81 -11.91
CA VAL A 61 -33.59 0.08 -11.91
C VAL A 61 -33.32 -0.49 -10.51
N GLY A 62 -33.61 0.28 -9.47
CA GLY A 62 -33.43 -0.12 -8.08
C GLY A 62 -34.22 -1.38 -7.71
N GLU A 63 -35.51 -1.43 -8.08
CA GLU A 63 -36.38 -2.59 -7.86
C GLU A 63 -35.90 -3.83 -8.61
N VAL A 64 -35.51 -3.69 -9.89
CA VAL A 64 -35.02 -4.83 -10.67
C VAL A 64 -33.73 -5.39 -10.09
N LEU A 65 -32.81 -4.52 -9.67
CA LEU A 65 -31.58 -4.94 -9.00
C LEU A 65 -31.88 -5.56 -7.62
N GLY A 66 -32.76 -4.96 -6.82
CA GLY A 66 -33.16 -5.46 -5.51
C GLY A 66 -33.81 -6.85 -5.54
N GLY A 67 -34.42 -7.22 -6.66
CA GLY A 67 -34.99 -8.56 -6.89
C GLY A 67 -33.98 -9.63 -7.30
N LEU A 68 -32.71 -9.28 -7.57
CA LEU A 68 -31.69 -10.25 -7.97
C LEU A 68 -31.22 -11.10 -6.79
N ALA A 69 -30.87 -12.36 -7.08
CA ALA A 69 -30.19 -13.20 -6.10
C ALA A 69 -28.80 -12.62 -5.76
N LEU A 70 -28.33 -12.90 -4.54
CA LEU A 70 -27.06 -12.37 -4.01
C LEU A 70 -25.87 -12.55 -4.98
N TRP A 71 -25.73 -13.74 -5.57
CA TRP A 71 -24.63 -14.04 -6.49
C TRP A 71 -24.74 -13.28 -7.81
N GLN A 72 -25.96 -13.01 -8.30
CA GLN A 72 -26.20 -12.21 -9.51
C GLN A 72 -25.81 -10.76 -9.25
N MET A 73 -26.21 -10.24 -8.08
CA MET A 73 -25.83 -8.90 -7.66
C MET A 73 -24.30 -8.78 -7.55
N GLN A 74 -23.62 -9.74 -6.91
CA GLN A 74 -22.16 -9.76 -6.85
C GLN A 74 -21.50 -9.81 -8.25
N ALA A 75 -22.09 -10.55 -9.20
CA ALA A 75 -21.61 -10.57 -10.58
C ALA A 75 -21.81 -9.20 -11.27
N VAL A 76 -22.93 -8.53 -11.03
CA VAL A 76 -23.18 -7.16 -11.52
C VAL A 76 -22.17 -6.17 -10.94
N VAL A 77 -21.92 -6.19 -9.63
CA VAL A 77 -20.90 -5.33 -9.00
C VAL A 77 -19.52 -5.59 -9.60
N ARG A 78 -19.14 -6.87 -9.80
CA ARG A 78 -17.86 -7.24 -10.40
C ARG A 78 -17.74 -6.72 -11.84
N ALA A 79 -18.79 -6.90 -12.65
CA ALA A 79 -18.81 -6.43 -14.03
C ALA A 79 -18.75 -4.90 -14.10
N TYR A 80 -19.45 -4.20 -13.20
CA TYR A 80 -19.40 -2.75 -13.05
C TYR A 80 -17.97 -2.28 -12.70
N ARG A 81 -17.34 -2.91 -11.69
CA ARG A 81 -15.94 -2.62 -11.33
C ARG A 81 -15.00 -2.81 -12.51
N GLN A 82 -15.13 -3.93 -13.23
CA GLN A 82 -14.30 -4.22 -14.40
C GLN A 82 -14.51 -3.20 -15.53
N HIS A 83 -15.75 -2.82 -15.81
CA HIS A 83 -16.08 -1.88 -16.88
C HIS A 83 -15.43 -0.51 -16.66
N TYR A 84 -15.47 0.01 -15.44
CA TYR A 84 -14.90 1.31 -15.11
C TYR A 84 -13.43 1.28 -14.69
N GLY A 85 -12.78 0.11 -14.69
CA GLY A 85 -11.39 -0.02 -14.26
C GLY A 85 -11.18 0.26 -12.77
N LEU A 86 -12.19 -0.04 -11.95
CA LEU A 86 -12.13 0.05 -10.50
C LEU A 86 -11.37 -1.15 -9.92
N PRO A 87 -10.87 -1.05 -8.68
CA PRO A 87 -10.19 -2.17 -8.05
C PRO A 87 -11.11 -3.39 -7.91
N ALA A 88 -10.52 -4.58 -7.88
CA ALA A 88 -11.28 -5.82 -7.90
C ALA A 88 -11.92 -6.17 -6.55
N SER A 89 -11.38 -5.62 -5.45
CA SER A 89 -11.82 -5.92 -4.09
C SER A 89 -11.93 -4.68 -3.20
N PRO A 90 -12.76 -4.73 -2.15
CA PRO A 90 -12.87 -3.66 -1.15
C PRO A 90 -11.53 -3.29 -0.49
N GLN A 91 -10.65 -4.27 -0.28
CA GLN A 91 -9.33 -4.05 0.32
C GLN A 91 -8.44 -3.18 -0.58
N GLN A 92 -8.54 -3.35 -1.91
CA GLN A 92 -7.80 -2.52 -2.84
C GLN A 92 -8.35 -1.08 -2.89
N ASP A 93 -9.67 -0.90 -2.76
CA ASP A 93 -10.27 0.44 -2.64
C ASP A 93 -9.74 1.13 -1.39
N GLN A 94 -9.81 0.46 -0.23
CA GLN A 94 -9.32 0.99 1.04
C GLN A 94 -7.84 1.32 1.00
N ARG A 95 -7.03 0.43 0.40
CA ARG A 95 -5.60 0.68 0.21
C ARG A 95 -5.38 1.93 -0.62
N LEU A 96 -6.06 2.06 -1.76
CA LEU A 96 -5.91 3.22 -2.62
C LEU A 96 -6.31 4.52 -1.91
N LEU A 97 -7.43 4.50 -1.19
CA LEU A 97 -7.91 5.62 -0.39
C LEU A 97 -6.94 6.00 0.72
N MET A 98 -6.33 5.02 1.39
CA MET A 98 -5.30 5.27 2.40
C MET A 98 -4.06 5.92 1.77
N LEU A 99 -3.59 5.39 0.65
CA LEU A 99 -2.41 5.91 -0.05
C LEU A 99 -2.61 7.34 -0.54
N LEU A 100 -3.77 7.64 -1.13
CA LEU A 100 -4.06 8.97 -1.66
C LEU A 100 -4.62 9.93 -0.61
N GLY A 101 -5.19 9.42 0.48
CA GLY A 101 -5.68 10.23 1.59
C GLY A 101 -4.52 10.82 2.39
N THR A 102 -3.40 10.10 2.51
CA THR A 102 -2.21 10.58 3.22
C THR A 102 -1.46 11.63 2.38
N PRO A 103 -1.35 12.90 2.83
CA PRO A 103 -0.81 13.98 2.00
C PRO A 103 0.63 13.73 1.52
N ALA A 104 1.47 13.14 2.38
CA ALA A 104 2.87 12.85 2.06
C ALA A 104 2.97 11.81 0.94
N TYR A 105 2.21 10.71 1.05
CA TYR A 105 2.16 9.66 0.04
C TYR A 105 1.58 10.18 -1.27
N ARG A 106 0.46 10.89 -1.22
CA ARG A 106 -0.18 11.47 -2.40
C ARG A 106 0.78 12.35 -3.21
N ARG A 107 1.51 13.25 -2.56
CA ARG A 107 2.49 14.12 -3.23
C ARG A 107 3.64 13.33 -3.85
N ALA A 108 4.14 12.33 -3.14
CA ALA A 108 5.20 11.48 -3.62
C ALA A 108 4.76 10.65 -4.84
N ILE A 109 3.57 10.04 -4.77
CA ILE A 109 2.94 9.32 -5.87
C ILE A 109 2.71 10.25 -7.07
N GLU A 110 2.18 11.45 -6.87
CA GLU A 110 1.99 12.42 -7.97
C GLU A 110 3.31 12.75 -8.67
N TRP A 111 4.37 12.97 -7.90
CA TRP A 111 5.70 13.24 -8.44
C TRP A 111 6.22 12.06 -9.26
N ASP A 112 6.17 10.84 -8.71
CA ASP A 112 6.68 9.64 -9.38
C ASP A 112 5.87 9.31 -10.65
N LEU A 113 4.54 9.41 -10.60
CA LEU A 113 3.68 9.20 -11.76
C LEU A 113 3.97 10.20 -12.87
N ARG A 114 4.20 11.48 -12.53
CA ARG A 114 4.55 12.50 -13.51
C ARG A 114 5.96 12.29 -14.09
N ALA A 115 6.94 11.96 -13.24
CA ALA A 115 8.33 11.80 -13.65
C ALA A 115 8.58 10.54 -14.49
N LEU A 116 7.99 9.40 -14.10
CA LEU A 116 8.26 8.10 -14.72
C LEU A 116 7.29 7.76 -15.84
N HIS A 117 6.04 8.21 -15.74
CA HIS A 117 4.96 7.82 -16.65
C HIS A 117 4.30 8.99 -17.38
N GLY A 118 4.65 10.25 -17.05
CA GLY A 118 4.02 11.43 -17.62
C GLY A 118 2.53 11.55 -17.28
N LEU A 119 2.08 10.91 -16.20
CA LEU A 119 0.68 10.84 -15.82
C LEU A 119 0.32 11.94 -14.82
N ASP A 120 -0.92 12.42 -14.90
CA ASP A 120 -1.51 13.31 -13.92
C ASP A 120 -2.42 12.53 -12.97
N LEU A 121 -2.05 12.52 -11.68
CA LEU A 121 -2.79 11.80 -10.64
C LEU A 121 -4.25 12.23 -10.55
N GLY A 122 -4.52 13.54 -10.64
CA GLY A 122 -5.88 14.08 -10.56
C GLY A 122 -6.74 13.67 -11.76
N ALA A 123 -6.16 13.62 -12.97
CA ALA A 123 -6.85 13.12 -14.15
C ALA A 123 -7.20 11.63 -14.03
N GLU A 124 -6.23 10.78 -13.68
CA GLU A 124 -6.47 9.33 -13.54
C GLU A 124 -7.47 9.01 -12.41
N TRP A 125 -7.48 9.80 -11.33
CA TRP A 125 -8.46 9.69 -10.25
C TRP A 125 -9.89 9.99 -10.71
N ARG A 126 -10.09 11.11 -11.41
CA ARG A 126 -11.40 11.55 -11.93
C ARG A 126 -11.95 10.60 -12.98
N GLU A 127 -11.08 10.09 -13.85
CA GLU A 127 -11.45 9.12 -14.87
C GLU A 127 -11.76 7.72 -14.31
N ARG A 128 -11.62 7.54 -12.98
CA ARG A 128 -11.86 6.28 -12.26
C ARG A 128 -10.92 5.15 -12.69
N ARG A 129 -9.74 5.47 -13.20
CA ARG A 129 -8.70 4.50 -13.60
C ARG A 129 -7.95 3.94 -12.38
N TRP A 130 -8.68 3.65 -11.30
CA TRP A 130 -8.15 3.33 -9.98
C TRP A 130 -7.35 2.03 -9.96
N ARG A 131 -7.78 1.00 -10.70
CA ARG A 131 -7.01 -0.24 -10.85
C ARG A 131 -5.67 0.04 -11.53
N ARG A 132 -5.69 0.78 -12.63
CA ARG A 132 -4.47 1.16 -13.36
C ARG A 132 -3.54 2.00 -12.48
N LEU A 133 -4.11 2.90 -11.67
CA LEU A 133 -3.34 3.69 -10.73
C LEU A 133 -2.64 2.81 -9.68
N LEU A 134 -3.35 1.83 -9.13
CA LEU A 134 -2.75 0.83 -8.24
C LEU A 134 -1.66 0.03 -8.93
N ASP A 135 -1.88 -0.42 -10.17
CA ASP A 135 -0.87 -1.15 -10.95
C ASP A 135 0.41 -0.32 -11.13
N PHE A 136 0.28 1.00 -11.37
CA PHE A 136 1.44 1.88 -11.45
C PHE A 136 2.13 2.06 -10.10
N ILE A 137 1.36 2.30 -9.02
CA ILE A 137 1.91 2.43 -7.67
C ILE A 137 2.67 1.16 -7.27
N ASP A 138 2.12 -0.01 -7.58
CA ASP A 138 2.72 -1.32 -7.30
C ASP A 138 3.98 -1.58 -8.14
N GLY A 139 4.04 -1.00 -9.33
CA GLY A 139 5.18 -1.06 -10.24
C GLY A 139 6.25 0.01 -10.00
N LEU A 140 6.07 0.92 -9.03
CA LEU A 140 7.05 1.97 -8.76
C LEU A 140 8.40 1.37 -8.32
N PRO A 141 9.53 1.92 -8.79
CA PRO A 141 10.85 1.49 -8.33
C PRO A 141 11.01 1.61 -6.81
N SER A 142 11.88 0.77 -6.25
CA SER A 142 12.23 0.77 -4.81
C SER A 142 12.84 2.10 -4.33
N HIS A 143 13.39 2.89 -5.25
CA HIS A 143 13.99 4.21 -5.00
C HIS A 143 13.05 5.37 -5.39
N SER A 144 11.76 5.11 -5.55
CA SER A 144 10.76 6.15 -5.84
C SER A 144 10.54 7.06 -4.63
N HIS A 145 10.04 8.28 -4.85
CA HIS A 145 9.70 9.18 -3.74
C HIS A 145 8.62 8.56 -2.85
N PHE A 146 7.69 7.81 -3.44
CA PHE A 146 6.68 7.08 -2.71
C PHE A 146 7.30 6.02 -1.80
N ALA A 147 8.27 5.24 -2.30
CA ALA A 147 8.98 4.26 -1.49
C ALA A 147 9.73 4.93 -0.32
N GLU A 148 10.32 6.10 -0.55
CA GLU A 148 10.95 6.89 0.52
C GLU A 148 9.93 7.38 1.55
N ALA A 149 8.80 7.94 1.10
CA ALA A 149 7.74 8.43 1.98
C ALA A 149 7.16 7.30 2.84
N LEU A 150 6.93 6.13 2.25
CA LEU A 150 6.49 4.92 2.95
C LEU A 150 7.54 4.44 3.96
N ALA A 151 8.82 4.46 3.58
CA ALA A 151 9.92 4.07 4.46
C ALA A 151 10.23 5.09 5.56
N ALA A 152 9.66 6.30 5.50
CA ALA A 152 9.78 7.33 6.53
C ALA A 152 8.61 7.33 7.53
N ASP A 153 7.52 6.62 7.24
CA ASP A 153 6.33 6.58 8.07
C ASP A 153 6.51 5.65 9.29
N GLU A 154 6.78 6.25 10.45
CA GLU A 154 6.97 5.51 11.71
C GLU A 154 5.67 4.91 12.24
N ASP A 155 4.50 5.53 12.01
CA ASP A 155 3.21 5.06 12.53
C ASP A 155 2.73 3.82 11.77
N LEU A 156 2.85 3.82 10.43
CA LEU A 156 2.56 2.64 9.61
C LEU A 156 3.53 1.50 9.94
N ALA A 157 4.80 1.82 10.19
CA ALA A 157 5.79 0.85 10.60
C ALA A 157 5.45 0.20 11.94
N GLU A 158 4.97 0.96 12.91
CA GLU A 158 4.49 0.45 14.20
C GLU A 158 3.30 -0.49 14.01
N ALA A 159 2.31 -0.11 13.21
CA ALA A 159 1.13 -0.94 12.92
C ALA A 159 1.47 -2.27 12.23
N ILE A 160 2.45 -2.28 11.31
CA ILE A 160 2.93 -3.50 10.64
C ILE A 160 3.62 -4.43 11.63
N ILE A 161 4.40 -3.89 12.57
CA ILE A 161 5.11 -4.71 13.58
C ILE A 161 4.13 -5.29 14.59
N ASP A 162 3.11 -4.53 14.98
CA ASP A 162 2.07 -5.02 15.89
C ASP A 162 1.18 -6.10 15.25
N ALA A 163 1.13 -6.17 13.92
CA ALA A 163 0.44 -7.21 13.17
C ALA A 163 1.31 -8.45 12.85
N ASP A 164 2.63 -8.40 13.06
CA ASP A 164 3.59 -9.44 12.62
C ASP A 164 4.32 -10.07 13.83
N ASP A 165 3.91 -11.28 14.22
CA ASP A 165 4.44 -12.09 15.34
C ASP A 165 5.84 -12.70 15.07
N GLY A 166 6.78 -11.89 14.62
CA GLY A 166 8.21 -12.18 14.72
C GLY A 166 8.81 -13.00 13.59
N THR A 167 9.50 -12.31 12.68
CA THR A 167 10.73 -12.86 12.08
C THR A 167 11.83 -11.78 11.95
N PRO A 168 13.10 -12.10 12.27
CA PRO A 168 14.18 -11.11 12.33
C PRO A 168 14.93 -10.96 10.98
N LYS A 169 15.27 -9.71 10.61
CA LYS A 169 16.36 -9.39 9.66
C LYS A 169 17.21 -8.19 10.14
N ARG A 170 18.47 -8.17 9.67
CA ARG A 170 19.68 -7.47 10.17
C ARG A 170 19.91 -6.06 9.52
N PRO A 171 20.87 -5.21 10.01
CA PRO A 171 20.83 -3.72 10.11
C PRO A 171 21.51 -2.95 8.94
N VAL A 172 21.67 -1.60 8.83
CA VAL A 172 20.98 -0.30 9.13
C VAL A 172 21.82 0.83 8.45
N ARG A 173 21.24 1.79 7.66
CA ARG A 173 21.65 3.23 7.44
C ARG A 173 20.65 4.02 6.54
N ARG A 174 20.83 5.34 6.26
CA ARG A 174 19.83 6.25 5.63
C ARG A 174 19.67 6.04 4.10
N LEU A 175 18.43 6.17 3.58
CA LEU A 175 18.06 6.00 2.15
C LEU A 175 18.56 7.13 1.22
N SER A 176 18.91 8.29 1.78
CA SER A 176 19.26 9.51 1.01
C SER A 176 20.58 9.44 0.23
N GLU A 177 21.32 8.33 0.28
CA GLU A 177 22.64 8.17 -0.34
C GLU A 177 22.73 6.97 -1.30
N TYR A 178 21.61 6.31 -1.62
CA TYR A 178 21.61 5.03 -2.35
C TYR A 178 20.96 5.17 -3.74
N SER A 179 21.77 5.47 -4.75
CA SER A 179 21.34 5.44 -6.15
C SER A 179 21.34 3.99 -6.70
N ALA A 180 20.72 3.77 -7.86
CA ALA A 180 20.67 2.45 -8.52
C ALA A 180 22.07 1.84 -8.73
N GLU A 181 23.06 2.70 -8.97
CA GLU A 181 24.46 2.32 -9.07
C GLU A 181 25.01 1.79 -7.73
N VAL A 182 24.66 2.40 -6.60
CA VAL A 182 25.12 1.98 -5.27
C VAL A 182 24.52 0.62 -4.89
N GLU A 183 23.26 0.36 -5.26
CA GLU A 183 22.63 -0.95 -5.04
C GLU A 183 23.31 -2.06 -5.86
N LEU A 184 23.52 -1.82 -7.16
CA LEU A 184 24.24 -2.75 -8.03
C LEU A 184 25.67 -3.00 -7.56
N LEU A 185 26.39 -1.95 -7.15
CA LEU A 185 27.74 -2.06 -6.60
C LEU A 185 27.77 -2.85 -5.29
N THR A 186 26.75 -2.72 -4.45
CA THR A 186 26.64 -3.45 -3.19
C THR A 186 26.38 -4.94 -3.44
N VAL A 187 25.46 -5.27 -4.35
CA VAL A 187 25.24 -6.66 -4.78
C VAL A 187 26.52 -7.27 -5.36
N LEU A 188 27.22 -6.53 -6.21
CA LEU A 188 28.47 -7.00 -6.81
C LEU A 188 29.56 -7.20 -5.75
N THR A 189 29.66 -6.30 -4.77
CA THR A 189 30.60 -6.42 -3.64
C THR A 189 30.31 -7.66 -2.79
N ASP A 190 29.03 -7.91 -2.46
CA ASP A 190 28.62 -9.10 -1.71
C ASP A 190 28.99 -10.39 -2.47
N ARG A 191 28.75 -10.44 -3.79
CA ARG A 191 29.09 -11.60 -4.63
C ARG A 191 30.59 -11.85 -4.75
N VAL A 192 31.39 -10.79 -4.86
CA VAL A 192 32.85 -10.88 -4.86
C VAL A 192 33.34 -11.40 -3.51
N ALA A 193 32.76 -10.93 -2.40
CA ALA A 193 33.14 -11.39 -1.07
C ALA A 193 32.79 -12.87 -0.82
N GLU A 194 31.64 -13.34 -1.32
CA GLU A 194 31.27 -14.76 -1.33
C GLU A 194 32.28 -15.59 -2.14
N LEU A 195 32.65 -15.14 -3.34
CA LEU A 195 33.64 -15.82 -4.18
C LEU A 195 35.01 -15.92 -3.47
N ILE A 196 35.43 -14.88 -2.77
CA ILE A 196 36.66 -14.88 -1.97
C ILE A 196 36.57 -15.94 -0.86
N GLN A 197 35.44 -16.04 -0.15
CA GLN A 197 35.26 -17.07 0.88
C GLN A 197 35.37 -18.49 0.31
N VAL A 198 34.69 -18.76 -0.81
CA VAL A 198 34.73 -20.06 -1.48
C VAL A 198 36.16 -20.40 -1.92
N THR A 199 36.88 -19.42 -2.46
CA THR A 199 38.28 -19.61 -2.91
C THR A 199 39.20 -19.93 -1.73
N VAL A 200 39.09 -19.18 -0.61
CA VAL A 200 39.88 -19.42 0.60
C VAL A 200 39.58 -20.81 1.18
N ALA A 201 38.30 -21.21 1.24
CA ALA A 201 37.89 -22.52 1.72
C ALA A 201 38.43 -23.65 0.82
N SER A 202 38.39 -23.48 -0.51
CA SER A 202 38.89 -24.48 -1.47
C SER A 202 40.39 -24.75 -1.37
N ARG A 203 41.16 -23.78 -0.85
CA ARG A 203 42.61 -23.90 -0.60
C ARG A 203 42.94 -24.35 0.83
N GLY A 204 41.95 -24.81 1.59
CA GLY A 204 42.13 -25.28 2.97
C GLY A 204 42.28 -24.17 4.02
N GLY A 205 42.04 -22.91 3.66
CA GLY A 205 42.02 -21.79 4.60
C GLY A 205 40.71 -21.69 5.37
N LYS A 206 40.71 -21.06 6.55
CA LYS A 206 39.50 -20.78 7.34
C LYS A 206 38.90 -19.43 6.91
N PRO A 207 37.80 -19.39 6.12
CA PRO A 207 37.26 -18.13 5.61
C PRO A 207 36.75 -17.25 6.76
N ARG A 208 37.10 -15.95 6.71
CA ARG A 208 36.56 -14.95 7.65
C ARG A 208 35.10 -14.70 7.32
N LYS A 209 34.28 -14.51 8.36
CA LYS A 209 32.87 -14.14 8.20
C LYS A 209 32.80 -12.77 7.52
N VAL A 210 32.33 -12.75 6.28
CA VAL A 210 32.04 -11.51 5.56
C VAL A 210 30.81 -10.90 6.21
N THR A 211 30.95 -9.65 6.65
CA THR A 211 29.80 -8.84 7.04
C THR A 211 29.23 -8.25 5.75
N PRO A 212 27.95 -8.48 5.42
CA PRO A 212 27.32 -7.86 4.26
C PRO A 212 27.50 -6.34 4.31
N MET A 213 27.63 -5.72 3.14
CA MET A 213 27.67 -4.28 3.05
C MET A 213 26.38 -3.65 3.65
N PRO A 214 26.49 -2.50 4.33
CA PRO A 214 25.35 -1.87 4.98
C PRO A 214 24.28 -1.47 3.95
N ARG A 215 23.04 -1.94 4.16
CA ARG A 215 21.87 -1.60 3.33
C ARG A 215 21.03 -0.49 3.99
N PRO A 216 20.32 0.33 3.20
CA PRO A 216 19.46 1.36 3.74
C PRO A 216 18.27 0.77 4.54
N ALA A 217 17.85 1.48 5.58
CA ALA A 217 16.89 1.03 6.59
C ALA A 217 15.49 1.59 6.37
N SER A 218 14.48 0.73 6.48
CA SER A 218 13.06 1.13 6.46
C SER A 218 12.58 1.64 7.83
N ALA A 219 11.46 2.39 7.89
CA ALA A 219 10.82 2.80 9.15
C ALA A 219 10.50 1.60 10.06
N VAL A 220 10.07 0.49 9.47
CA VAL A 220 9.83 -0.80 10.17
C VAL A 220 11.08 -1.25 10.92
N GLU A 221 12.25 -1.09 10.33
CA GLU A 221 13.51 -1.50 10.94
C GLU A 221 14.00 -0.55 12.02
N LYS A 222 13.74 0.77 11.88
CA LYS A 222 14.01 1.75 12.95
C LYS A 222 13.18 1.45 14.20
N VAL A 223 11.90 1.16 14.01
CA VAL A 223 10.98 0.82 15.10
C VAL A 223 11.38 -0.50 15.76
N ARG A 224 11.68 -1.55 14.97
CA ARG A 224 12.20 -2.82 15.51
C ARG A 224 13.50 -2.64 16.28
N GLY A 225 14.43 -1.82 15.78
CA GLY A 225 15.69 -1.51 16.48
C GLY A 225 15.46 -0.80 17.82
N ARG A 226 14.52 0.15 17.88
CA ARG A 226 14.11 0.81 19.14
C ARG A 226 13.50 -0.22 20.12
N ARG A 227 12.62 -1.11 19.67
CA ARG A 227 12.03 -2.18 20.51
C ARG A 227 13.08 -3.16 21.03
N GLN A 228 13.97 -3.63 20.16
CA GLN A 228 15.02 -4.58 20.53
C GLN A 228 16.01 -3.96 21.54
N ARG A 229 16.36 -2.68 21.35
CA ARG A 229 17.18 -1.93 22.30
C ARG A 229 16.48 -1.75 23.65
N ARG A 230 15.19 -1.39 23.66
CA ARG A 230 14.38 -1.31 24.90
C ARG A 230 14.29 -2.66 25.63
N ARG A 231 14.06 -3.77 24.91
CA ARG A 231 14.08 -5.13 25.48
C ARG A 231 15.44 -5.50 26.04
N HIS A 232 16.53 -5.14 25.35
CA HIS A 232 17.89 -5.40 25.82
C HIS A 232 18.21 -4.58 27.07
N GLU A 233 17.92 -3.28 27.06
CA GLU A 233 18.11 -2.37 28.20
C GLU A 233 17.29 -2.83 29.41
N TRP A 234 16.04 -3.27 29.21
CA TRP A 234 15.21 -3.86 30.27
C TRP A 234 15.81 -5.17 30.81
N THR A 235 16.25 -6.08 29.93
CA THR A 235 16.87 -7.35 30.34
C THR A 235 18.15 -7.13 31.12
N VAL A 236 19.02 -6.23 30.65
CA VAL A 236 20.25 -5.81 31.32
C VAL A 236 19.93 -5.21 32.68
N ALA A 237 18.96 -4.29 32.76
CA ALA A 237 18.58 -3.66 34.02
C ALA A 237 18.00 -4.66 35.04
N ARG A 238 17.29 -5.70 34.57
CA ARG A 238 16.83 -6.82 35.41
C ARG A 238 17.98 -7.68 35.92
N VAL A 239 18.91 -8.07 35.05
CA VAL A 239 20.08 -8.90 35.41
C VAL A 239 21.00 -8.18 36.41
N TYR A 240 21.14 -6.86 36.28
CA TYR A 240 21.95 -6.04 37.20
C TYR A 240 21.16 -5.50 38.40
N GLY A 241 19.93 -5.97 38.66
CA GLY A 241 19.14 -5.60 39.85
C GLY A 241 18.71 -4.13 39.93
N ARG A 242 18.76 -3.39 38.81
CA ARG A 242 18.30 -1.99 38.74
C ARG A 242 16.78 -1.88 38.65
N ILE A 243 16.10 -2.99 38.35
CA ILE A 243 14.66 -3.12 38.28
C ILE A 243 14.28 -4.41 39.03
N GLY A 244 13.17 -4.37 39.79
CA GLY A 244 12.68 -5.54 40.53
C GLY A 244 12.31 -6.72 39.62
N PRO A 245 12.39 -7.97 40.12
CA PRO A 245 12.14 -9.18 39.32
C PRO A 245 10.73 -9.24 38.72
N ASP A 246 9.76 -8.58 39.36
CA ASP A 246 8.35 -8.57 38.99
C ASP A 246 7.93 -7.32 38.17
N ALA A 247 8.88 -6.47 37.79
CA ALA A 247 8.53 -5.29 37.01
C ALA A 247 8.03 -5.70 35.60
N PRO A 248 6.89 -5.17 35.14
CA PRO A 248 6.38 -5.50 33.83
C PRO A 248 7.35 -5.04 32.73
N PRO A 249 7.43 -5.79 31.61
CA PRO A 249 8.19 -5.34 30.45
C PRO A 249 7.62 -4.01 29.91
N PRO A 250 8.43 -3.19 29.23
CA PRO A 250 7.96 -1.92 28.69
C PRO A 250 6.81 -2.16 27.70
N PRO A 251 5.76 -1.33 27.72
CA PRO A 251 4.62 -1.47 26.81
C PRO A 251 5.11 -1.39 25.35
N HIS A 252 4.55 -2.26 24.51
CA HIS A 252 4.88 -2.45 23.09
C HIS A 252 6.26 -3.08 22.81
N SER A 253 6.72 -3.96 23.72
CA SER A 253 7.90 -4.82 23.53
C SER A 253 7.74 -5.76 22.35
#